data_AF-A0A3B8VWL7-F1
#
_entry.id   AF-A0A3B8VWL7-F1
#
_cell.length_a   1.000
_cell.length_b   1.000
_cell.length_c   1.000
_cell.angle_alpha   90.00
_cell.angle_beta   90.00
_cell.angle_gamma   90.00
#
_symmetry.space_group_name_H-M   'P 1'
#
loop_
_entity.id
_entity.type
_entity.pdbx_description
1 polymer ?
#
loop_
_entity_poly.entity_id
_entity_poly.type
_entity_poly.pdbx_seq_one_letter_code
_entity_poly.pdbx_strand_id
1 'polypeptide(L)'
;MKNTLLFITLTCLFACAKQTNNDQTIDIQVKEHIPATVIDSITGIGFFEIRVVDSLLVLLDRQNTNFFSVYSKRDHHKIKDFGEKGSGPFDYNIPFFVRRDVPDDTLSILEFMKYKVYNYGLDQLVSNRATPSVTELSKEVFGYIKPHMCRDYIFFTSNEVTDGIIMRYNLND
;
A
#
# COMPACT_ATOMS: atom_id res chain seq x y z
N MET A 1 65.91 -36.17 23.52
CA MET A 1 65.44 -37.41 24.18
C MET A 1 63.95 -37.33 24.38
N LYS A 2 63.23 -38.32 23.83
CA LYS A 2 61.96 -38.93 24.26
C LYS A 2 60.72 -38.03 24.49
N ASN A 3 59.80 -38.17 23.54
CA ASN A 3 58.35 -38.35 23.67
C ASN A 3 57.81 -38.60 25.09
N THR A 4 56.68 -37.98 25.43
CA THR A 4 55.46 -38.59 26.03
C THR A 4 54.33 -37.55 25.89
N LEU A 5 53.53 -37.57 24.82
CA LEU A 5 52.24 -38.27 24.68
C LEU A 5 51.19 -37.94 25.77
N LEU A 6 50.32 -36.97 25.44
CA LEU A 6 48.86 -36.98 25.48
C LEU A 6 48.17 -38.11 26.29
N PHE A 7 47.33 -37.78 27.29
CA PHE A 7 45.85 -37.85 27.21
C PHE A 7 45.17 -37.77 28.60
N ILE A 8 43.90 -37.31 28.59
CA ILE A 8 42.82 -37.57 29.56
C ILE A 8 42.86 -36.68 30.82
N THR A 9 41.88 -35.86 31.21
CA THR A 9 40.49 -35.63 30.76
C THR A 9 39.91 -34.46 31.56
N LEU A 10 39.06 -33.66 30.92
CA LEU A 10 37.71 -33.32 31.43
C LEU A 10 37.60 -32.67 32.83
N THR A 11 38.05 -31.42 32.99
CA THR A 11 37.53 -30.46 33.98
C THR A 11 38.00 -29.08 33.48
N CYS A 12 37.20 -28.08 33.13
CA CYS A 12 35.86 -27.70 33.50
C CYS A 12 35.21 -26.97 32.31
N LEU A 13 34.25 -27.59 31.64
CA LEU A 13 33.31 -26.96 30.71
C LEU A 13 32.26 -26.08 31.44
N PHE A 14 32.66 -25.41 32.53
CA PHE A 14 31.77 -24.54 33.31
C PHE A 14 32.29 -23.10 33.38
N ALA A 15 32.88 -22.63 32.28
CA ALA A 15 32.81 -21.20 31.97
C ALA A 15 31.41 -20.91 31.41
N CYS A 16 30.39 -21.00 32.28
CA CYS A 16 29.13 -20.30 32.07
C CYS A 16 29.48 -18.81 32.05
N ALA A 17 29.82 -18.30 30.88
CA ALA A 17 29.80 -16.87 30.61
C ALA A 17 28.38 -16.43 30.92
N LYS A 18 28.25 -15.64 31.99
CA LYS A 18 27.02 -15.00 32.40
C LYS A 18 26.63 -14.04 31.27
N GLN A 19 25.87 -14.53 30.30
CA GLN A 19 25.26 -13.70 29.27
C GLN A 19 24.28 -12.80 29.99
N THR A 20 24.73 -11.59 30.29
CA THR A 20 23.87 -10.52 30.75
C THR A 20 23.05 -10.16 29.52
N ASN A 21 21.89 -10.81 29.37
CA ASN A 21 20.86 -10.30 28.47
C ASN A 21 20.54 -8.90 28.97
N ASN A 22 21.13 -7.90 28.31
CA ASN A 22 20.59 -6.56 28.30
C ASN A 22 19.29 -6.65 27.51
N ASP A 23 18.26 -7.22 28.12
CA ASP A 23 16.89 -6.95 27.74
C ASP A 23 16.65 -5.50 28.17
N GLN A 24 17.14 -4.58 27.34
CA GLN A 24 16.64 -3.22 27.33
C GLN A 24 15.19 -3.33 26.90
N THR A 25 14.32 -3.44 27.89
CA THR A 25 12.90 -3.19 27.74
C THR A 25 12.78 -1.75 27.26
N ILE A 26 12.51 -1.58 25.97
CA ILE A 26 12.06 -0.29 25.44
C ILE A 26 10.70 -0.09 26.07
N ASP A 27 10.66 0.73 27.11
CA ASP A 27 9.43 1.18 27.72
C ASP A 27 8.74 2.09 26.71
N ILE A 28 7.92 1.50 25.83
CA ILE A 28 7.07 2.24 24.92
C ILE A 28 6.03 2.91 25.81
N GLN A 29 6.33 4.13 26.21
CA GLN A 29 5.39 5.05 26.82
C GLN A 29 4.27 5.27 25.79
N VAL A 30 3.22 4.44 25.88
CA VAL A 30 2.03 4.58 25.04
C VAL A 30 1.43 5.92 25.40
N LYS A 31 1.67 6.90 24.53
CA LYS A 31 1.12 8.25 24.67
C LYS A 31 -0.40 8.09 24.81
N GLU A 32 -0.93 8.57 25.93
CA GLU A 32 -2.35 8.46 26.25
C GLU A 32 -3.23 8.95 25.10
N HIS A 33 -4.30 8.18 24.86
CA HIS A 33 -5.50 8.48 24.06
C HIS A 33 -5.34 9.60 23.02
N ILE A 34 -4.89 9.25 21.81
CA ILE A 34 -4.94 10.17 20.67
C ILE A 34 -6.43 10.47 20.39
N PRO A 35 -6.90 11.73 20.52
CA PRO A 35 -8.31 12.05 20.28
C PRO A 35 -8.67 11.77 18.83
N ALA A 36 -9.70 10.95 18.61
CA ALA A 36 -10.23 10.68 17.28
C ALA A 36 -11.30 11.72 16.92
N THR A 37 -11.26 12.21 15.69
CA THR A 37 -12.32 13.05 15.11
C THR A 37 -12.95 12.29 13.96
N VAL A 38 -14.28 12.20 13.94
CA VAL A 38 -15.00 11.61 12.82
C VAL A 38 -15.06 12.64 11.69
N ILE A 39 -14.39 12.33 10.58
CA ILE A 39 -14.31 13.20 9.39
C ILE A 39 -15.49 12.93 8.45
N ASP A 40 -15.88 11.66 8.33
CA ASP A 40 -17.03 11.22 7.54
C ASP A 40 -17.55 9.90 8.14
N SER A 41 -18.86 9.66 8.03
CA SER A 41 -19.52 8.46 8.53
C SER A 41 -20.03 7.63 7.37
N ILE A 42 -19.18 6.71 6.90
CA ILE A 42 -19.53 5.86 5.77
C ILE A 42 -20.24 4.62 6.28
N THR A 43 -21.46 4.38 5.78
CA THR A 43 -22.25 3.20 6.11
C THR A 43 -21.90 2.06 5.17
N GLY A 44 -21.25 1.02 5.68
CA GLY A 44 -20.94 -0.20 4.95
C GLY A 44 -19.81 -0.97 5.63
N ILE A 45 -19.80 -2.29 5.50
CA ILE A 45 -18.70 -3.13 6.00
C ILE A 45 -17.86 -3.55 4.80
N GLY A 46 -16.55 -3.27 4.83
CA GLY A 46 -15.57 -4.00 3.99
C GLY A 46 -15.24 -3.47 2.60
N PHE A 47 -15.65 -2.27 2.20
CA PHE A 47 -15.43 -1.78 0.82
C PHE A 47 -14.69 -0.45 0.70
N PHE A 48 -13.99 -0.03 1.75
CA PHE A 48 -13.30 1.26 1.78
C PHE A 48 -11.79 1.06 1.81
N GLU A 49 -11.10 1.88 1.05
CA GLU A 49 -9.66 2.02 1.12
C GLU A 49 -9.34 3.51 1.29
N ILE A 50 -8.31 3.81 2.06
CA ILE A 50 -7.85 5.18 2.27
C ILE A 50 -6.42 5.25 1.76
N ARG A 51 -6.11 6.31 1.04
CA ARG A 51 -4.77 6.62 0.59
C ARG A 51 -4.39 8.05 0.89
N VAL A 52 -3.15 8.24 1.34
CA VAL A 52 -2.55 9.56 1.51
C VAL A 52 -1.66 9.82 0.30
N VAL A 53 -1.83 10.98 -0.33
CA VAL A 53 -1.03 11.46 -1.47
C VAL A 53 -0.63 12.90 -1.15
N ASP A 54 0.64 13.12 -0.80
CA ASP A 54 1.16 14.39 -0.28
C ASP A 54 0.26 15.01 0.82
N SER A 55 -0.36 16.17 0.54
CA SER A 55 -1.24 16.90 1.45
C SER A 55 -2.71 16.46 1.36
N LEU A 56 -3.01 15.40 0.61
CA LEU A 56 -4.36 14.94 0.33
C LEU A 56 -4.63 13.58 0.97
N LEU A 57 -5.89 13.39 1.36
CA LEU A 57 -6.46 12.12 1.77
C LEU A 57 -7.50 11.73 0.73
N VAL A 58 -7.32 10.59 0.07
CA VAL A 58 -8.24 10.07 -0.94
C VAL A 58 -8.91 8.82 -0.38
N LEU A 59 -10.23 8.90 -0.26
CA LEU A 59 -11.08 7.80 0.14
C LEU A 59 -11.61 7.11 -1.11
N LEU A 60 -11.56 5.78 -1.14
CA LEU A 60 -12.31 4.94 -2.07
C LEU A 60 -13.53 4.39 -1.35
N ASP A 61 -14.71 4.65 -1.89
CA ASP A 61 -16.01 4.17 -1.46
C ASP A 61 -16.71 3.49 -2.64
N ARG A 62 -16.82 2.16 -2.60
CA ARG A 62 -17.47 1.39 -3.68
C ARG A 62 -19.00 1.39 -3.64
N GLN A 63 -19.60 1.92 -2.59
CA GLN A 63 -21.06 1.99 -2.42
C GLN A 63 -21.65 3.25 -3.09
N ASN A 64 -20.91 4.36 -3.07
CA ASN A 64 -21.36 5.64 -3.63
C ASN A 64 -21.42 5.70 -5.16
N THR A 65 -22.08 6.73 -5.70
CA THR A 65 -22.17 6.97 -7.16
C THR A 65 -20.81 7.36 -7.75
N ASN A 66 -20.06 8.16 -7.01
CA ASN A 66 -18.63 8.42 -7.22
C ASN A 66 -17.83 7.50 -6.32
N PHE A 67 -16.78 6.88 -6.87
CA PHE A 67 -15.92 5.99 -6.11
C PHE A 67 -14.96 6.72 -5.20
N PHE A 68 -14.59 7.97 -5.50
CA PHE A 68 -13.51 8.64 -4.79
C PHE A 68 -13.94 9.97 -4.20
N SER A 69 -13.50 10.22 -2.97
CA SER A 69 -13.61 11.51 -2.30
C SER A 69 -12.23 11.99 -1.90
N VAL A 70 -11.91 13.24 -2.23
CA VAL A 70 -10.63 13.89 -1.92
C VAL A 70 -10.85 14.87 -0.78
N TYR A 71 -10.01 14.76 0.23
CA TYR A 71 -9.99 15.61 1.42
C TYR A 71 -8.62 16.25 1.59
N SER A 72 -8.60 17.43 2.18
CA SER A 72 -7.36 18.02 2.70
C SER A 72 -6.88 17.24 3.93
N LYS A 73 -5.63 16.78 3.95
CA LYS A 73 -5.05 16.10 5.11
C LYS A 73 -4.88 17.04 6.31
N ARG A 74 -4.78 18.35 6.08
CA ARG A 74 -4.46 19.34 7.12
C ARG A 74 -5.65 19.61 8.04
N ASP A 75 -6.82 19.82 7.44
CA ASP A 75 -8.03 20.32 8.10
C ASP A 75 -9.27 19.47 7.75
N HIS A 76 -9.09 18.38 7.00
CA HIS A 76 -10.10 17.37 6.71
C HIS A 76 -11.34 17.84 5.94
N HIS A 77 -11.33 19.06 5.39
CA HIS A 77 -12.43 19.48 4.53
C HIS A 77 -12.41 18.70 3.20
N LYS A 78 -13.60 18.40 2.69
CA LYS A 78 -13.75 17.76 1.38
C LYS A 78 -13.45 18.76 0.27
N ILE A 79 -12.59 18.35 -0.66
CA ILE A 79 -12.21 19.13 -1.84
C ILE A 79 -13.16 18.80 -2.99
N LYS A 80 -13.30 17.50 -3.33
CA LYS A 80 -14.20 17.04 -4.40
C LYS A 80 -14.51 15.55 -4.31
N ASP A 81 -15.52 15.14 -5.08
CA ASP A 81 -15.76 13.73 -5.43
C ASP A 81 -15.41 13.50 -6.92
N PHE A 82 -14.96 12.30 -7.27
CA PHE A 82 -14.71 11.92 -8.66
C PHE A 82 -14.79 10.40 -8.88
N GLY A 83 -14.69 9.99 -10.15
CA GLY A 83 -14.72 8.60 -10.57
C GLY A 83 -16.14 8.05 -10.57
N GLU A 84 -16.94 8.51 -11.53
CA GLU A 84 -18.32 8.09 -11.71
C GLU A 84 -18.40 6.59 -12.04
N LYS A 85 -19.45 5.92 -11.56
CA LYS A 85 -19.82 4.57 -11.98
C LYS A 85 -20.28 4.57 -13.43
N GLY A 86 -19.70 3.70 -14.26
CA GLY A 86 -20.16 3.55 -15.63
C GLY A 86 -19.15 2.99 -16.64
N SER A 87 -19.48 3.22 -17.90
CA SER A 87 -18.78 2.65 -19.07
C SER A 87 -18.08 3.70 -19.93
N GLY A 88 -18.16 4.98 -19.57
CA GLY A 88 -17.43 6.07 -20.20
C GLY A 88 -15.91 5.89 -20.09
N PRO A 89 -15.13 6.70 -20.84
CA PRO A 89 -13.67 6.53 -20.92
C PRO A 89 -12.93 6.73 -19.59
N PHE A 90 -13.54 7.46 -18.64
CA PHE A 90 -12.96 7.72 -17.31
C PHE A 90 -13.88 7.27 -16.16
N ASP A 91 -14.93 6.51 -16.48
CA ASP A 91 -15.81 5.92 -15.49
C ASP A 91 -15.13 4.67 -14.89
N TYR A 92 -15.64 4.22 -13.74
CA TYR A 92 -15.11 3.07 -13.01
C TYR A 92 -16.21 2.03 -12.78
N ASN A 93 -15.80 0.79 -12.55
CA ASN A 93 -16.68 -0.32 -12.15
C ASN A 93 -16.09 -1.06 -10.96
N ILE A 94 -14.81 -1.41 -11.01
CA ILE A 94 -14.10 -2.08 -9.93
C ILE A 94 -12.71 -1.44 -9.76
N PRO A 95 -12.65 -0.24 -9.15
CA PRO A 95 -11.39 0.43 -8.90
C PRO A 95 -10.63 -0.13 -7.69
N PHE A 96 -9.31 -0.08 -7.78
CA PHE A 96 -8.35 -0.35 -6.70
C PHE A 96 -7.23 0.68 -6.70
N PHE A 97 -6.73 1.06 -5.53
CA PHE A 97 -5.50 1.84 -5.44
C PHE A 97 -4.29 0.97 -5.77
N VAL A 98 -3.39 1.48 -6.61
CA VAL A 98 -2.11 0.82 -6.92
C VAL A 98 -1.07 1.20 -5.87
N ARG A 99 -0.80 0.32 -4.90
CA ARG A 99 0.07 0.64 -3.76
C ARG A 99 1.47 1.05 -4.22
N ARG A 100 2.08 2.04 -3.57
CA ARG A 100 3.46 2.48 -3.81
C ARG A 100 4.21 2.48 -2.48
N ASP A 101 5.47 2.10 -2.50
CA ASP A 101 6.32 2.07 -1.29
C ASP A 101 6.82 3.45 -0.87
N VAL A 102 6.83 4.40 -1.79
CA VAL A 102 7.32 5.76 -1.56
C VAL A 102 6.19 6.77 -1.65
N PRO A 103 6.20 7.84 -0.83
CA PRO A 103 5.34 8.99 -1.01
C PRO A 103 5.51 9.55 -2.42
N ASP A 104 4.39 9.83 -3.07
CA ASP A 104 4.35 10.22 -4.47
C ASP A 104 3.34 11.35 -4.63
N ASP A 105 3.57 12.20 -5.63
CA ASP A 105 2.67 13.28 -6.06
C ASP A 105 1.64 12.77 -7.08
N THR A 106 1.57 11.46 -7.29
CA THR A 106 0.60 10.84 -8.18
C THR A 106 -0.27 9.79 -7.49
N LEU A 107 -1.55 9.79 -7.84
CA LEU A 107 -2.51 8.76 -7.49
C LEU A 107 -2.72 7.82 -8.67
N SER A 108 -2.33 6.55 -8.50
CA SER A 108 -2.63 5.49 -9.46
C SER A 108 -3.83 4.66 -9.03
N ILE A 109 -4.77 4.50 -9.96
CA ILE A 109 -5.97 3.71 -9.80
C ILE A 109 -6.01 2.64 -10.90
N LEU A 110 -6.09 1.39 -10.50
CA LEU A 110 -6.42 0.27 -11.39
C LEU A 110 -7.93 0.19 -11.53
N GLU A 111 -8.46 0.30 -12.74
CA GLU A 111 -9.81 -0.17 -13.06
C GLU A 111 -9.73 -1.59 -13.59
N PHE A 112 -10.13 -2.53 -12.74
CA PHE A 112 -9.93 -3.95 -13.02
C PHE A 112 -10.73 -4.42 -14.25
N MET A 113 -11.96 -3.94 -14.45
CA MET A 113 -12.80 -4.40 -15.57
C MET A 113 -12.37 -3.84 -16.92
N LYS A 114 -11.62 -2.73 -16.92
CA LYS A 114 -11.12 -2.09 -18.15
C LYS A 114 -9.66 -2.42 -18.44
N TYR A 115 -8.96 -3.10 -17.53
CA TYR A 115 -7.53 -3.37 -17.63
C TYR A 115 -6.72 -2.09 -17.85
N LYS A 116 -7.03 -1.04 -17.06
CA LYS A 116 -6.40 0.28 -17.20
C LYS A 116 -5.91 0.79 -15.87
N VAL A 117 -4.74 1.44 -15.90
CA VAL A 117 -4.25 2.25 -14.79
C VAL A 117 -4.39 3.72 -15.16
N TYR A 118 -5.12 4.44 -14.33
CA TYR A 118 -5.27 5.89 -14.42
C TYR A 118 -4.31 6.53 -13.42
N ASN A 119 -3.46 7.42 -13.90
CA ASN A 119 -2.54 8.17 -13.05
C ASN A 119 -2.97 9.64 -13.01
N TYR A 120 -3.21 10.13 -11.81
CA TYR A 120 -3.61 11.50 -11.54
C TYR A 120 -2.47 12.25 -10.85
N GLY A 121 -2.08 13.41 -11.35
CA GLY A 121 -1.21 14.35 -10.63
C GLY A 121 -1.96 15.08 -9.51
N LEU A 122 -1.24 15.66 -8.55
CA LEU A 122 -1.84 16.44 -7.45
C LEU A 122 -2.76 17.57 -7.95
N ASP A 123 -2.33 18.30 -8.97
CA ASP A 123 -3.08 19.39 -9.60
C ASP A 123 -4.42 18.89 -10.18
N GLN A 124 -4.41 17.67 -10.72
CA GLN A 124 -5.59 17.00 -11.26
C GLN A 124 -6.56 16.57 -10.16
N LEU A 125 -6.06 16.23 -8.98
CA LEU A 125 -6.89 15.83 -7.83
C LEU A 125 -7.57 17.02 -7.13
N VAL A 126 -7.08 18.25 -7.31
CA VAL A 126 -7.68 19.44 -6.71
C VAL A 126 -8.43 20.32 -7.72
N SER A 127 -8.23 20.11 -9.02
CA SER A 127 -8.96 20.83 -10.08
C SER A 127 -10.24 20.11 -10.51
N ASN A 128 -11.17 20.86 -11.11
CA ASN A 128 -12.45 20.33 -11.60
C ASN A 128 -12.37 19.65 -12.97
N ARG A 129 -11.24 19.73 -13.67
CA ARG A 129 -11.07 19.19 -15.02
C ARG A 129 -9.63 18.77 -15.23
N ALA A 130 -9.40 17.48 -15.14
CA ALA A 130 -8.15 16.92 -15.54
C ALA A 130 -8.37 15.49 -16.01
N THR A 131 -7.85 15.21 -17.20
CA THR A 131 -7.82 13.87 -17.77
C THR A 131 -6.58 13.17 -17.21
N PRO A 132 -6.72 12.02 -16.52
CA PRO A 132 -5.56 11.27 -16.06
C PRO A 132 -4.76 10.76 -17.26
N SER A 133 -3.46 10.51 -17.05
CA SER A 133 -2.74 9.66 -18.00
C SER A 133 -3.20 8.21 -17.82
N VAL A 134 -3.23 7.45 -18.91
CA VAL A 134 -3.78 6.10 -18.94
C VAL A 134 -2.76 5.12 -19.48
N THR A 135 -2.52 4.05 -18.74
CA THR A 135 -1.75 2.89 -19.18
C THR A 135 -2.71 1.72 -19.37
N GLU A 136 -2.75 1.16 -20.57
CA GLU A 136 -3.49 -0.09 -20.81
C GLU A 136 -2.66 -1.28 -20.35
N LEU A 137 -3.33 -2.25 -19.74
CA LEU A 137 -2.75 -3.50 -19.29
C LEU A 137 -3.23 -4.64 -20.18
N SER A 138 -2.41 -5.69 -20.28
CA SER A 138 -2.87 -6.92 -20.93
C SER A 138 -3.94 -7.61 -20.06
N LYS A 139 -4.82 -8.37 -20.71
CA LYS A 139 -5.88 -9.14 -20.04
C LYS A 139 -5.33 -10.26 -19.15
N GLU A 140 -4.05 -10.60 -19.27
CA GLU A 140 -3.39 -11.63 -18.47
C GLU A 140 -3.24 -11.23 -16.99
N VAL A 141 -3.49 -9.96 -16.67
CA VAL A 141 -3.58 -9.43 -15.29
C VAL A 141 -4.79 -9.97 -14.50
N PHE A 142 -5.66 -10.77 -15.13
CA PHE A 142 -6.85 -11.33 -14.49
C PHE A 142 -6.52 -12.21 -13.28
N GLY A 143 -7.18 -11.96 -12.14
CA GLY A 143 -7.00 -12.72 -10.89
C GLY A 143 -6.17 -12.02 -9.81
N TYR A 144 -5.58 -10.86 -10.11
CA TYR A 144 -4.70 -10.13 -9.20
C TYR A 144 -5.34 -8.81 -8.79
N ILE A 145 -5.77 -8.67 -7.52
CA ILE A 145 -6.52 -7.48 -7.06
C ILE A 145 -5.69 -6.53 -6.19
N LYS A 146 -4.39 -6.83 -6.00
CA LYS A 146 -3.47 -6.02 -5.20
C LYS A 146 -2.27 -5.59 -6.03
N PRO A 147 -2.46 -4.68 -7.00
CA PRO A 147 -1.35 -4.11 -7.73
C PRO A 147 -0.47 -3.29 -6.78
N HIS A 148 0.83 -3.56 -6.85
CA HIS A 148 1.87 -2.84 -6.15
C HIS A 148 2.82 -2.26 -7.19
N MET A 149 3.28 -1.03 -7.00
CA MET A 149 4.12 -0.34 -7.96
C MET A 149 5.42 0.10 -7.32
N CYS A 150 6.51 -0.18 -8.02
CA CYS A 150 7.84 0.27 -7.68
C CYS A 150 8.50 0.85 -8.94
N ARG A 151 8.76 2.17 -8.90
CA ARG A 151 9.20 2.97 -10.06
C ARG A 151 8.23 2.80 -11.24
N ASP A 152 8.72 2.64 -12.46
CA ASP A 152 7.89 2.50 -13.65
C ASP A 152 7.26 1.10 -13.81
N TYR A 153 7.30 0.27 -12.76
CA TYR A 153 6.82 -1.10 -12.81
C TYR A 153 5.64 -1.34 -11.89
N ILE A 154 4.57 -1.94 -12.43
CA ILE A 154 3.49 -2.52 -11.64
C ILE A 154 3.70 -4.02 -11.53
N PHE A 155 3.71 -4.46 -10.28
CA PHE A 155 3.75 -5.83 -9.81
C PHE A 155 2.35 -6.25 -9.36
N PHE A 156 1.85 -7.34 -9.94
CA PHE A 156 0.60 -7.96 -9.52
C PHE A 156 0.93 -9.19 -8.68
N THR A 157 0.42 -9.28 -7.45
CA THR A 157 0.58 -10.45 -6.58
C THR A 157 -0.72 -11.22 -6.47
N SER A 158 -0.68 -12.55 -6.54
CA SER A 158 -1.88 -13.39 -6.43
C SER A 158 -2.52 -13.21 -5.04
N ASN A 159 -3.82 -13.42 -4.98
CA ASN A 159 -4.59 -13.21 -3.75
C ASN A 159 -4.39 -14.33 -2.73
N GLU A 160 -3.71 -15.42 -3.11
CA GLU A 160 -3.57 -16.62 -2.30
C GLU A 160 -2.11 -16.87 -1.92
N VAL A 161 -1.94 -17.26 -0.67
CA VAL A 161 -0.67 -17.37 0.09
C VAL A 161 0.30 -18.41 -0.48
N THR A 162 -0.04 -19.09 -1.58
CA THR A 162 0.64 -20.32 -1.97
C THR A 162 1.48 -20.22 -3.24
N ASP A 163 1.23 -19.30 -4.18
CA ASP A 163 2.11 -19.11 -5.33
C ASP A 163 2.08 -17.65 -5.81
N GLY A 164 3.13 -16.90 -5.47
CA GLY A 164 3.30 -15.51 -5.86
C GLY A 164 3.74 -15.41 -7.31
N ILE A 165 2.81 -15.44 -8.26
CA ILE A 165 3.10 -14.98 -9.61
C ILE A 165 3.33 -13.47 -9.53
N ILE A 166 4.51 -13.03 -9.97
CA ILE A 166 4.88 -11.62 -10.09
C ILE A 166 4.84 -11.28 -11.57
N MET A 167 3.75 -10.65 -12.01
CA MET A 167 3.72 -10.02 -13.33
C MET A 167 4.29 -8.61 -13.22
N ARG A 168 5.24 -8.26 -14.09
CA ARG A 168 5.85 -6.94 -14.19
C ARG A 168 5.35 -6.26 -15.47
N TYR A 169 4.72 -5.10 -15.31
CA TYR A 169 4.36 -4.21 -16.42
C TYR A 169 5.21 -2.96 -16.38
N ASN A 170 5.88 -2.62 -17.49
CA ASN A 170 6.52 -1.33 -17.68
C ASN A 170 5.45 -0.31 -18.09
N LEU A 171 5.39 0.83 -17.41
CA LEU A 171 4.45 1.90 -17.74
C LEU A 171 4.85 2.72 -18.98
N ASN A 172 6.09 2.53 -19.47
CA ASN A 172 6.68 3.29 -20.57
C ASN A 172 6.86 2.48 -21.88
N ASP A 173 6.48 1.19 -21.91
CA ASP A 173 6.51 0.34 -23.12
C ASP A 173 5.14 0.32 -23.82
#